data_AF-A0A6H9LQS8-F1
#
_entry.id   AF-A0A6H9LQS8-F1
#
_cell.length_a   1.000
_cell.length_b   1.000
_cell.length_c   1.000
_cell.angle_alpha   90.00
_cell.angle_beta   90.00
_cell.angle_gamma   90.00
#
_symmetry.space_group_name_H-M   'P 1'
#
loop_
_entity.id
_entity.type
_entity.pdbx_description
1 polymer ?
#
loop_
_entity_poly.entity_id
_entity_poly.type
_entity_poly.pdbx_seq_one_letter_code
_entity_poly.pdbx_strand_id
1 'polypeptide(L)'
;NYSFNYRYLYYFFVAKHIADKVDDNKEVIDSIIKNLHKDENAYIAIFVSHHSQKDYILDEIILNAYMLFDMYSSASLSKEELSFFDEQVDNIIKLVLPPSTSSPEIERDKRLKVQDKIEEDKSTDESKDDPTEDGTTPDDSPQNFELLLNLRRSIKTVEVMGRIIKNRAGSLERPRLEMIFEEAMNIHLRILTSFFDLIKNDDKQSKIIEFITKRLKIFTDAKKEKRRQEGQKEKEFSSEELEKLAKSIFWNTNFFVASGIIEKTVHSLGSDQLIDITEKVCNKIDSPATFLIKHGILMWYRKQLEVDKIEKKFKEKEFSETAKEILKFLIVEHCSIHKLTAQEKQTVESKLKISSKEMLLKQISNKE
;
A
#
# COMPACT_ATOMS: atom_id res chain seq x y z
N ASN A 1 -20.42 35.01 -9.85
CA ASN A 1 -19.93 33.74 -9.29
C ASN A 1 -18.49 33.56 -9.70
N TYR A 2 -17.59 33.42 -8.71
CA TYR A 2 -16.18 33.10 -8.95
C TYR A 2 -16.01 31.58 -8.84
N SER A 3 -15.23 30.96 -9.73
CA SER A 3 -14.90 29.54 -9.70
C SER A 3 -13.44 29.33 -10.07
N PHE A 4 -12.88 28.20 -9.61
CA PHE A 4 -11.53 27.76 -9.98
C PHE A 4 -11.63 26.55 -10.91
N ASN A 5 -10.81 26.51 -11.97
CA ASN A 5 -10.75 25.34 -12.86
C ASN A 5 -10.19 24.09 -12.17
N TYR A 6 -9.39 24.27 -11.12
CA TYR A 6 -8.82 23.18 -10.34
C TYR A 6 -9.08 23.39 -8.85
N ARG A 7 -9.69 22.40 -8.18
CA ARG A 7 -10.06 22.49 -6.76
C ARG A 7 -8.87 22.77 -5.84
N TYR A 8 -7.68 22.25 -6.16
CA TYR A 8 -6.48 22.48 -5.36
C TYR A 8 -6.05 23.96 -5.30
N LEU A 9 -6.38 24.76 -6.33
CA LEU A 9 -6.11 26.22 -6.30
C LEU A 9 -6.98 26.91 -5.25
N TYR A 10 -8.25 26.50 -5.12
CA TYR A 10 -9.11 26.98 -4.05
C TYR A 10 -8.51 26.62 -2.67
N TYR A 11 -8.12 25.34 -2.48
CA TYR A 11 -7.49 24.89 -1.22
C TYR A 11 -6.21 25.66 -0.89
N PHE A 12 -5.41 26.00 -1.90
CA PHE A 12 -4.22 26.83 -1.74
C PHE A 12 -4.54 28.22 -1.17
N PHE A 13 -5.55 28.91 -1.70
CA PHE A 13 -5.93 30.24 -1.22
C PHE A 13 -6.58 30.21 0.16
N VAL A 14 -7.42 29.20 0.44
CA VAL A 14 -7.98 28.96 1.78
C VAL A 14 -6.86 28.76 2.78
N ALA A 15 -5.91 27.88 2.47
CA ALA A 15 -4.76 27.61 3.32
C ALA A 15 -3.91 28.85 3.57
N LYS A 16 -3.68 29.68 2.55
CA LYS A 16 -2.97 30.94 2.70
C LYS A 16 -3.68 31.89 3.66
N HIS A 17 -5.00 32.05 3.52
CA HIS A 17 -5.79 32.88 4.42
C HIS A 17 -5.71 32.41 5.88
N ILE A 18 -5.80 31.10 6.10
CA ILE A 18 -5.66 30.49 7.44
C ILE A 18 -4.25 30.73 8.00
N ALA A 19 -3.21 30.53 7.19
CA ALA A 19 -1.82 30.69 7.61
C ALA A 19 -1.45 32.13 7.97
N ASP A 20 -1.95 33.12 7.21
CA ASP A 20 -1.72 34.55 7.48
C ASP A 20 -2.28 34.99 8.84
N LYS A 21 -3.27 34.26 9.37
CA LYS A 21 -3.93 34.51 10.68
C LYS A 21 -3.95 33.26 11.54
N VAL A 22 -2.83 32.54 11.59
CA VAL A 22 -2.75 31.22 12.24
C VAL A 22 -3.16 31.23 13.72
N ASP A 23 -2.90 32.31 14.47
CA ASP A 23 -3.26 32.39 15.90
C ASP A 23 -4.78 32.49 16.09
N ASP A 24 -5.47 33.19 15.19
CA ASP A 24 -6.93 33.35 15.21
C ASP A 24 -7.65 32.11 14.68
N ASN A 25 -6.96 31.27 13.90
CA ASN A 25 -7.53 30.11 13.21
C ASN A 25 -7.14 28.76 13.81
N LYS A 26 -6.64 28.71 15.05
CA LYS A 26 -6.22 27.45 15.68
C LYS A 26 -7.33 26.39 15.69
N GLU A 27 -8.54 26.76 16.11
CA GLU A 27 -9.68 25.83 16.13
C GLU A 27 -10.04 25.29 14.74
N VAL A 28 -9.91 26.13 13.71
CA VAL A 28 -10.13 25.75 12.31
C VAL A 28 -9.06 24.75 11.87
N ILE A 29 -7.80 25.01 12.22
CA ILE A 29 -6.66 24.12 11.91
C ILE A 29 -6.84 22.76 12.60
N ASP A 30 -7.22 22.75 13.87
CA ASP A 30 -7.47 21.51 14.62
C ASP A 30 -8.60 20.69 13.99
N SER A 31 -9.67 21.37 13.55
CA SER A 31 -10.78 20.73 12.84
C SER A 31 -10.33 20.10 11.51
N ILE A 32 -9.51 20.82 10.72
CA ILE A 32 -8.93 20.30 9.47
C ILE A 32 -8.07 19.06 9.75
N ILE A 33 -7.18 19.12 10.75
CA ILE A 33 -6.26 18.03 11.09
C ILE A 33 -7.01 16.81 11.66
N LYS A 34 -8.08 17.00 12.42
CA LYS A 34 -8.90 15.87 12.92
C LYS A 34 -9.67 15.16 11.80
N ASN A 35 -9.89 15.84 10.68
CA ASN A 35 -10.70 15.38 9.55
C ASN A 35 -9.89 15.17 8.26
N LEU A 36 -8.61 14.76 8.38
CA LEU A 36 -7.72 14.50 7.22
C LEU A 36 -8.20 13.36 6.31
N HIS A 37 -9.18 12.55 6.71
CA HIS A 37 -9.82 11.58 5.82
C HIS A 37 -10.49 12.28 4.61
N LYS A 38 -10.88 13.55 4.74
CA LYS A 38 -11.39 14.38 3.64
C LYS A 38 -10.25 14.94 2.81
N ASP A 39 -10.31 14.76 1.49
CA ASP A 39 -9.24 15.16 0.58
C ASP A 39 -8.97 16.67 0.62
N GLU A 40 -10.04 17.49 0.73
CA GLU A 40 -9.94 18.94 0.95
C GLU A 40 -9.07 19.31 2.16
N ASN A 41 -9.29 18.63 3.29
CA ASN A 41 -8.58 18.91 4.54
C ASN A 41 -7.12 18.49 4.43
N ALA A 42 -6.84 17.36 3.77
CA ALA A 42 -5.48 16.93 3.51
C ALA A 42 -4.70 17.95 2.66
N TYR A 43 -5.30 18.46 1.58
CA TYR A 43 -4.66 19.50 0.76
C TYR A 43 -4.46 20.81 1.54
N ILE A 44 -5.48 21.27 2.27
CA ILE A 44 -5.39 22.49 3.07
C ILE A 44 -4.29 22.34 4.13
N ALA A 45 -4.21 21.21 4.84
CA ALA A 45 -3.19 20.97 5.85
C ALA A 45 -1.75 21.04 5.28
N ILE A 46 -1.52 20.46 4.09
CA ILE A 46 -0.22 20.54 3.40
C ILE A 46 0.11 22.00 3.08
N PHE A 47 -0.83 22.77 2.52
CA PHE A 47 -0.58 24.15 2.15
C PHE A 47 -0.45 25.08 3.36
N VAL A 48 -1.21 24.86 4.44
CA VAL A 48 -1.11 25.63 5.68
C VAL A 48 0.27 25.41 6.31
N SER A 49 0.75 24.16 6.34
CA SER A 49 2.10 23.83 6.81
C SER A 49 3.23 24.42 5.93
N HIS A 50 2.95 24.62 4.64
CA HIS A 50 3.88 25.30 3.72
C HIS A 50 3.91 26.82 3.93
N HIS A 51 2.76 27.46 4.12
CA HIS A 51 2.66 28.92 4.26
C HIS A 51 3.02 29.44 5.65
N SER A 52 2.91 28.60 6.69
CA SER A 52 3.23 28.97 8.06
C SER A 52 4.57 28.40 8.51
N GLN A 53 5.40 29.25 9.12
CA GLN A 53 6.64 28.82 9.77
C GLN A 53 6.41 28.35 11.22
N LYS A 54 5.18 28.39 11.73
CA LYS A 54 4.89 27.99 13.11
C LYS A 54 4.86 26.48 13.26
N ASP A 55 5.60 25.99 14.24
CA ASP A 55 5.68 24.55 14.56
C ASP A 55 4.34 23.96 15.01
N TYR A 56 3.44 24.79 15.56
CA TYR A 56 2.10 24.39 16.02
C TYR A 56 1.34 23.47 15.05
N ILE A 57 1.31 23.81 13.75
CA ILE A 57 0.56 23.01 12.76
C ILE A 57 1.16 21.61 12.64
N LEU A 58 2.48 21.53 12.65
CA LEU A 58 3.20 20.27 12.55
C LEU A 58 3.08 19.46 13.85
N ASP A 59 3.10 20.13 15.01
CA ASP A 59 2.84 19.49 16.31
C ASP A 59 1.44 18.89 16.37
N GLU A 60 0.41 19.60 15.89
CA GLU A 60 -0.97 19.10 15.90
C GLU A 60 -1.17 17.92 14.94
N ILE A 61 -0.51 17.93 13.76
CA ILE A 61 -0.51 16.77 12.85
C ILE A 61 0.13 15.55 13.52
N ILE A 62 1.24 15.74 14.24
CA ILE A 62 1.93 14.66 14.95
C ILE A 62 1.10 14.16 16.13
N LEU A 63 0.45 15.06 16.88
CA LEU A 63 -0.45 14.70 17.96
C LEU A 63 -1.61 13.85 17.43
N ASN A 64 -2.21 14.24 16.31
CA ASN A 64 -3.23 13.45 15.64
C ASN A 64 -2.70 12.07 15.22
N ALA A 65 -1.48 12.02 14.66
CA ALA A 65 -0.82 10.78 14.26
C ALA A 65 -0.63 9.78 15.41
N TYR A 66 -0.24 10.26 16.60
CA TYR A 66 -0.05 9.39 17.77
C TYR A 66 -1.32 8.66 18.21
N MET A 67 -2.51 9.19 17.91
CA MET A 67 -3.79 8.57 18.27
C MET A 67 -4.28 7.54 17.24
N LEU A 68 -3.60 7.40 16.10
CA LEU A 68 -4.05 6.54 15.01
C LEU A 68 -3.53 5.12 15.19
N PHE A 69 -4.45 4.17 15.39
CA PHE A 69 -4.17 2.75 15.64
C PHE A 69 -3.22 2.53 16.83
N ASP A 70 -3.25 3.41 17.83
CA ASP A 70 -2.37 3.44 19.00
C ASP A 70 -2.47 2.19 19.90
N MET A 71 -3.61 1.50 19.85
CA MET A 71 -3.83 0.20 20.51
C MET A 71 -3.03 -0.96 19.88
N TYR A 72 -2.48 -0.78 18.68
CA TYR A 72 -1.68 -1.79 17.99
C TYR A 72 -0.20 -1.43 18.05
N SER A 73 0.65 -2.43 18.24
CA SER A 73 2.10 -2.29 18.05
C SER A 73 2.43 -2.13 16.56
N SER A 74 3.60 -1.59 16.23
CA SER A 74 4.05 -1.51 14.83
C SER A 74 4.52 -2.87 14.33
N ALA A 75 3.99 -3.32 13.19
CA ALA A 75 4.36 -4.58 12.58
C ALA A 75 5.88 -4.68 12.31
N SER A 76 6.45 -5.81 12.71
CA SER A 76 7.85 -6.17 12.50
C SER A 76 8.07 -6.95 11.20
N LEU A 77 7.02 -7.65 10.72
CA LEU A 77 7.07 -8.65 9.65
C LEU A 77 8.06 -9.79 9.95
N SER A 78 8.32 -10.02 11.24
CA SER A 78 9.18 -11.10 11.71
C SER A 78 8.55 -12.48 11.48
N LYS A 79 9.40 -13.51 11.55
CA LYS A 79 8.97 -14.90 11.46
C LYS A 79 7.98 -15.30 12.56
N GLU A 80 8.11 -14.72 13.75
CA GLU A 80 7.16 -14.96 14.85
C GLU A 80 5.80 -14.33 14.56
N GLU A 81 5.78 -13.06 14.13
CA GLU A 81 4.53 -12.35 13.83
C GLU A 81 3.76 -13.00 12.67
N LEU A 82 4.48 -13.42 11.62
CA LEU A 82 3.90 -13.93 10.38
C LEU A 82 3.88 -15.46 10.27
N SER A 83 4.03 -16.20 11.38
CA SER A 83 4.01 -17.67 11.34
C SER A 83 2.75 -18.23 10.68
N PHE A 84 1.58 -17.66 10.99
CA PHE A 84 0.28 -18.06 10.42
C PHE A 84 0.19 -17.81 8.91
N PHE A 85 0.89 -16.79 8.41
CA PHE A 85 0.91 -16.43 6.99
C PHE A 85 1.95 -17.28 6.24
N ASP A 86 3.11 -17.50 6.86
CA ASP A 86 4.20 -18.33 6.32
C ASP A 86 3.75 -19.77 6.03
N GLU A 87 2.85 -20.33 6.84
CA GLU A 87 2.21 -21.63 6.60
C GLU A 87 1.44 -21.71 5.26
N GLN A 88 1.10 -20.55 4.71
CA GLN A 88 0.23 -20.40 3.54
C GLN A 88 0.98 -19.80 2.35
N VAL A 89 2.31 -19.63 2.47
CA VAL A 89 3.15 -19.04 1.42
C VAL A 89 3.09 -19.84 0.10
N ASP A 90 2.87 -21.15 0.16
CA ASP A 90 2.69 -21.99 -1.02
C ASP A 90 1.40 -21.70 -1.80
N ASN A 91 0.41 -21.05 -1.18
CA ASN A 91 -0.79 -20.58 -1.85
C ASN A 91 -0.57 -19.25 -2.59
N ILE A 92 0.54 -18.54 -2.31
CA ILE A 92 0.88 -17.25 -2.93
C ILE A 92 1.45 -17.47 -4.33
N ILE A 93 0.98 -16.65 -5.27
CA ILE A 93 1.41 -16.70 -6.66
C ILE A 93 2.89 -16.35 -6.73
N LYS A 94 3.68 -17.26 -7.30
CA LYS A 94 5.11 -17.04 -7.51
C LYS A 94 5.32 -15.95 -8.54
N LEU A 95 5.94 -14.87 -8.09
CA LEU A 95 6.26 -13.73 -8.93
C LEU A 95 7.36 -14.08 -9.92
N VAL A 96 7.25 -13.50 -11.12
CA VAL A 96 8.20 -13.70 -12.21
C VAL A 96 8.72 -12.35 -12.69
N LEU A 97 9.98 -12.31 -13.11
CA LEU A 97 10.54 -11.11 -13.71
C LEU A 97 9.81 -10.79 -15.02
N PRO A 98 9.68 -9.50 -15.38
CA PRO A 98 9.07 -9.08 -16.62
C PRO A 98 9.71 -9.80 -17.82
N PRO A 99 8.89 -10.31 -18.77
CA PRO A 99 9.41 -11.02 -19.93
C PRO A 99 10.29 -10.10 -20.79
N SER A 100 11.21 -10.68 -21.56
CA SER A 100 12.10 -9.92 -22.46
C SER A 100 11.35 -9.13 -23.53
N THR A 101 10.10 -9.49 -23.82
CA THR A 101 9.19 -8.80 -24.73
C THR A 101 8.52 -7.57 -24.12
N SER A 102 8.54 -7.43 -22.79
CA SER A 102 8.06 -6.23 -22.10
C SER A 102 9.18 -5.21 -21.99
N SER A 103 8.89 -3.94 -22.32
CA SER A 103 9.82 -2.83 -22.11
C SER A 103 9.36 -1.97 -20.93
N PRO A 104 10.30 -1.42 -20.13
CA PRO A 104 9.97 -0.51 -19.05
C PRO A 104 9.13 0.71 -19.49
N GLU A 105 9.31 1.19 -20.72
CA GLU A 105 8.52 2.28 -21.29
C GLU A 105 7.05 1.90 -21.44
N ILE A 106 6.75 0.71 -21.96
CA ILE A 106 5.37 0.23 -22.11
C ILE A 106 4.70 0.07 -20.75
N GLU A 107 5.43 -0.43 -19.76
CA GLU A 107 4.88 -0.61 -18.41
C GLU A 107 4.59 0.72 -17.73
N ARG A 108 5.49 1.70 -17.84
CA ARG A 108 5.26 3.06 -17.33
C ARG A 108 4.06 3.72 -18.00
N ASP A 109 3.94 3.62 -19.32
CA ASP A 109 2.80 4.18 -20.08
C ASP A 109 1.47 3.55 -19.66
N LYS A 110 1.43 2.23 -19.44
CA LYS A 110 0.25 1.55 -18.90
C LYS A 110 -0.14 2.07 -17.51
N ARG A 111 0.83 2.20 -16.60
CA ARG A 111 0.60 2.71 -15.24
C ARG A 111 0.09 4.14 -15.26
N LEU A 112 0.67 5.02 -16.10
CA LEU A 112 0.21 6.40 -16.28
C LEU A 112 -1.24 6.45 -16.79
N LYS A 113 -1.60 5.66 -17.80
CA LYS A 113 -2.98 5.59 -18.31
C LYS A 113 -4.00 5.14 -17.27
N VAL A 114 -3.60 4.26 -16.34
CA VAL A 114 -4.46 3.86 -15.23
C VAL A 114 -4.63 5.01 -14.24
N GLN A 115 -3.54 5.73 -13.94
CA GLN A 115 -3.59 6.91 -13.07
C GLN A 115 -4.47 8.02 -13.65
N ASP A 116 -4.32 8.34 -14.94
CA ASP A 116 -5.12 9.36 -15.62
C ASP A 116 -6.62 9.05 -15.51
N LYS A 117 -7.02 7.80 -15.74
CA LYS A 117 -8.43 7.37 -15.59
C LYS A 117 -8.95 7.55 -14.17
N ILE A 118 -8.14 7.20 -13.17
CA ILE A 118 -8.52 7.36 -11.75
C ILE A 118 -8.68 8.85 -11.40
N GLU A 119 -7.85 9.73 -11.96
CA GLU A 119 -7.95 11.18 -11.75
C GLU A 119 -9.17 11.78 -12.46
N GLU A 120 -9.45 11.35 -13.69
CA GLU A 120 -10.66 11.73 -14.44
C GLU A 120 -11.94 11.35 -13.68
N ASP A 121 -12.05 10.08 -13.25
CA ASP A 121 -13.23 9.57 -12.51
C ASP A 121 -13.50 10.37 -11.22
N LYS A 122 -12.45 10.81 -10.52
CA LYS A 122 -12.55 11.64 -9.32
C LYS A 122 -12.97 13.08 -9.60
N SER A 123 -12.63 13.62 -10.76
CA SER A 123 -12.96 15.00 -11.13
C SER A 123 -14.44 15.18 -11.46
N THR A 124 -15.10 14.11 -11.95
CA THR A 124 -16.51 14.12 -12.41
C THR A 124 -17.55 13.85 -11.33
N ASP A 125 -17.15 13.34 -10.15
CA ASP A 125 -18.06 13.11 -9.02
C ASP A 125 -17.94 14.27 -8.02
N GLU A 126 -18.84 15.25 -8.10
CA GLU A 126 -18.83 16.47 -7.26
C GLU A 126 -19.27 16.24 -5.81
N SER A 127 -19.68 15.02 -5.42
CA SER A 127 -20.37 14.76 -4.13
C SER A 127 -19.90 13.55 -3.31
N LYS A 128 -18.91 12.76 -3.73
CA LYS A 128 -18.57 11.48 -3.06
C LYS A 128 -17.35 11.48 -2.13
N ASP A 129 -16.75 12.64 -1.88
CA ASP A 129 -15.60 12.71 -0.98
C ASP A 129 -15.95 12.62 0.51
N ASP A 130 -17.24 12.64 0.87
CA ASP A 130 -17.68 12.32 2.22
C ASP A 130 -18.08 10.84 2.31
N PRO A 131 -17.35 9.99 3.06
CA PRO A 131 -17.77 8.62 3.34
C PRO A 131 -19.15 8.55 4.02
N THR A 132 -19.67 9.67 4.51
CA THR A 132 -20.89 9.75 5.33
C THR A 132 -22.20 9.74 4.56
N GLU A 133 -22.25 10.04 3.25
CA GLU A 133 -23.55 10.25 2.57
C GLU A 133 -24.01 9.14 1.61
N ASP A 134 -23.12 8.32 1.03
CA ASP A 134 -23.54 7.43 -0.08
C ASP A 134 -23.04 5.97 -0.01
N GLY A 135 -22.38 5.60 1.10
CA GLY A 135 -21.71 4.28 1.23
C GLY A 135 -22.36 3.29 2.19
N THR A 136 -23.36 3.70 2.97
CA THR A 136 -23.99 2.81 3.95
C THR A 136 -24.99 1.89 3.26
N THR A 137 -24.64 0.61 3.15
CA THR A 137 -25.69 -0.39 3.04
C THR A 137 -26.43 -0.43 4.38
N PRO A 138 -27.75 -0.70 4.42
CA PRO A 138 -28.52 -0.79 5.67
C PRO A 138 -28.01 -1.86 6.68
N ASP A 139 -26.97 -2.63 6.31
CA ASP A 139 -26.45 -3.78 7.04
C ASP A 139 -25.05 -3.54 7.65
N ASP A 140 -24.45 -2.36 7.45
CA ASP A 140 -23.15 -2.04 8.04
C ASP A 140 -23.27 -1.60 9.51
N SER A 141 -22.59 -2.31 10.41
CA SER A 141 -22.55 -1.92 11.82
C SER A 141 -21.80 -0.58 12.00
N PRO A 142 -22.21 0.28 12.96
CA PRO A 142 -21.52 1.54 13.25
C PRO A 142 -20.01 1.39 13.49
N GLN A 143 -19.58 0.24 14.04
CA GLN A 143 -18.18 -0.07 14.30
C GLN A 143 -17.36 -0.29 13.02
N ASN A 144 -17.95 -0.91 11.99
CA ASN A 144 -17.26 -1.13 10.71
C ASN A 144 -17.01 0.20 9.99
N PHE A 145 -17.98 1.11 10.05
CA PHE A 145 -17.86 2.45 9.49
C PHE A 145 -16.74 3.26 10.17
N GLU A 146 -16.67 3.22 11.50
CA GLU A 146 -15.62 3.90 12.25
C GLU A 146 -14.22 3.37 11.91
N LEU A 147 -14.06 2.04 11.77
CA LEU A 147 -12.79 1.44 11.39
C LEU A 147 -12.33 1.89 9.99
N LEU A 148 -13.24 1.91 9.01
CA LEU A 148 -12.94 2.38 7.65
C LEU A 148 -12.57 3.86 7.60
N LEU A 149 -13.30 4.70 8.35
CA LEU A 149 -12.99 6.11 8.49
C LEU A 149 -11.61 6.31 9.12
N ASN A 150 -11.31 5.57 10.19
CA ASN A 150 -10.03 5.64 10.88
C ASN A 150 -8.88 5.17 9.99
N LEU A 151 -9.09 4.12 9.18
CA LEU A 151 -8.13 3.65 8.18
C LEU A 151 -7.87 4.74 7.12
N ARG A 152 -8.91 5.33 6.52
CA ARG A 152 -8.76 6.40 5.53
C ARG A 152 -8.03 7.60 6.13
N ARG A 153 -8.40 8.02 7.35
CA ARG A 153 -7.75 9.10 8.09
C ARG A 153 -6.26 8.80 8.28
N SER A 154 -5.92 7.60 8.73
CA SER A 154 -4.52 7.19 8.96
C SER A 154 -3.67 7.24 7.69
N ILE A 155 -4.19 6.70 6.59
CA ILE A 155 -3.50 6.75 5.29
C ILE A 155 -3.28 8.21 4.85
N LYS A 156 -4.31 9.06 4.97
CA LYS A 156 -4.22 10.47 4.59
C LYS A 156 -3.29 11.27 5.51
N THR A 157 -3.28 10.99 6.81
CA THR A 157 -2.34 11.61 7.76
C THR A 157 -0.89 11.31 7.36
N VAL A 158 -0.57 10.05 7.03
CA VAL A 158 0.77 9.68 6.57
C VAL A 158 1.14 10.32 5.23
N GLU A 159 0.20 10.43 4.29
CA GLU A 159 0.41 11.20 3.05
C GLU A 159 0.73 12.67 3.32
N VAL A 160 -0.02 13.33 4.22
CA VAL A 160 0.19 14.73 4.61
C VAL A 160 1.55 14.90 5.27
N MET A 161 1.88 14.08 6.27
CA MET A 161 3.19 14.08 6.93
C MET A 161 4.33 13.90 5.92
N GLY A 162 4.19 12.91 5.03
CA GLY A 162 5.13 12.62 3.96
C GLY A 162 5.34 13.80 3.01
N ARG A 163 4.26 14.48 2.59
CA ARG A 163 4.35 15.69 1.75
C ARG A 163 5.04 16.84 2.47
N ILE A 164 4.76 17.04 3.75
CA ILE A 164 5.38 18.10 4.56
C ILE A 164 6.90 17.86 4.68
N ILE A 165 7.33 16.67 5.09
CA ILE A 165 8.77 16.39 5.27
C ILE A 165 9.55 16.43 3.95
N LYS A 166 8.92 16.06 2.83
CA LYS A 166 9.52 16.20 1.49
C LYS A 166 9.70 17.66 1.12
N ASN A 167 8.67 18.47 1.31
CA ASN A 167 8.71 19.89 0.94
C ASN A 167 9.63 20.71 1.87
N ARG A 168 9.81 20.25 3.11
CA ARG A 168 10.60 20.94 4.14
C ARG A 168 11.92 20.23 4.48
N ALA A 169 12.39 19.29 3.66
CA ALA A 169 13.61 18.52 3.90
C ALA A 169 14.86 19.40 4.13
N GLY A 170 14.93 20.57 3.47
CA GLY A 170 16.01 21.54 3.64
C GLY A 170 15.81 22.58 4.74
N SER A 171 14.64 22.64 5.38
CA SER A 171 14.29 23.69 6.36
C SER A 171 13.96 23.17 7.75
N LEU A 172 13.52 21.91 7.88
CA LEU A 172 13.30 21.27 9.17
C LEU A 172 14.60 20.67 9.68
N GLU A 173 14.79 20.74 11.00
CA GLU A 173 15.93 20.13 11.65
C GLU A 173 15.91 18.60 11.48
N ARG A 174 17.10 18.01 11.30
CA ARG A 174 17.26 16.57 11.04
C ARG A 174 16.57 15.68 12.08
N PRO A 175 16.67 15.93 13.40
CA PRO A 175 15.96 15.12 14.41
C PRO A 175 14.44 15.19 14.26
N ARG A 176 13.91 16.33 13.84
CA ARG A 176 12.48 16.51 13.62
C ARG A 176 12.00 15.74 12.39
N LEU A 177 12.77 15.75 11.30
CA LEU A 177 12.50 14.92 10.13
C LEU A 177 12.51 13.42 10.47
N GLU A 178 13.50 12.97 11.25
CA GLU A 178 13.60 11.58 11.72
C GLU A 178 12.37 11.18 12.53
N MET A 179 11.96 12.01 13.49
CA MET A 179 10.78 11.76 14.33
C MET A 179 9.48 11.66 13.51
N ILE A 180 9.27 12.58 12.56
CA ILE A 180 8.05 12.57 11.72
C ILE A 180 8.06 11.37 10.79
N PHE A 181 9.21 11.04 10.19
CA PHE A 181 9.35 9.86 9.34
C PHE A 181 9.08 8.57 10.13
N GLU A 182 9.66 8.44 11.33
CA GLU A 182 9.47 7.28 12.21
C GLU A 182 8.00 7.12 12.59
N GLU A 183 7.34 8.20 13.03
CA GLU A 183 5.93 8.13 13.44
C GLU A 183 4.99 7.82 12.26
N ALA A 184 5.18 8.49 11.12
CA ALA A 184 4.36 8.23 9.94
C ALA A 184 4.52 6.80 9.41
N MET A 185 5.74 6.26 9.48
CA MET A 185 6.00 4.86 9.14
C MET A 185 5.29 3.92 10.11
N ASN A 186 5.37 4.20 11.40
CA ASN A 186 4.76 3.37 12.44
C ASN A 186 3.24 3.31 12.30
N ILE A 187 2.54 4.39 11.91
CA ILE A 187 1.08 4.35 11.66
C ILE A 187 0.70 3.27 10.64
N HIS A 188 1.38 3.22 9.49
CA HIS A 188 1.12 2.17 8.50
C HIS A 188 1.49 0.77 9.01
N LEU A 189 2.54 0.65 9.83
CA LEU A 189 2.90 -0.62 10.46
C LEU A 189 1.88 -1.05 11.53
N ARG A 190 1.24 -0.13 12.26
CA ARG A 190 0.14 -0.43 13.19
C ARG A 190 -1.12 -0.89 12.43
N ILE A 191 -1.41 -0.28 11.28
CA ILE A 191 -2.47 -0.76 10.38
C ILE A 191 -2.19 -2.21 9.94
N LEU A 192 -0.94 -2.55 9.62
CA LEU A 192 -0.56 -3.92 9.27
C LEU A 192 -0.79 -4.90 10.43
N THR A 193 -0.40 -4.56 11.66
CA THR A 193 -0.68 -5.42 12.82
C THR A 193 -2.18 -5.61 13.03
N SER A 194 -2.97 -4.53 12.96
CA SER A 194 -4.44 -4.62 13.03
C SER A 194 -5.02 -5.53 11.95
N PHE A 195 -4.48 -5.45 10.73
CA PHE A 195 -4.86 -6.32 9.63
C PHE A 195 -4.47 -7.78 9.87
N PHE A 196 -3.25 -8.03 10.37
CA PHE A 196 -2.79 -9.39 10.70
C PHE A 196 -3.62 -10.04 11.81
N ASP A 197 -3.98 -9.28 12.86
CA ASP A 197 -4.88 -9.77 13.91
C ASP A 197 -6.26 -10.14 13.37
N LEU A 198 -6.76 -9.41 12.36
CA LEU A 198 -8.02 -9.73 11.69
C LEU A 198 -7.94 -11.06 10.92
N ILE A 199 -6.88 -11.25 10.13
CA ILE A 199 -6.76 -12.40 9.23
C ILE A 199 -6.25 -13.67 9.92
N LYS A 200 -5.57 -13.58 11.06
CA LYS A 200 -5.05 -14.73 11.82
C LYS A 200 -6.14 -15.63 12.44
N ASN A 201 -7.39 -15.18 12.48
CA ASN A 201 -8.50 -15.95 13.06
C ASN A 201 -9.04 -17.03 12.09
N ASP A 202 -8.77 -18.30 12.38
CA ASP A 202 -9.12 -19.45 11.52
C ASP A 202 -10.62 -19.60 11.21
N ASP A 203 -11.49 -19.28 12.17
CA ASP A 203 -12.95 -19.33 11.96
C ASP A 203 -13.39 -18.29 10.94
N LYS A 204 -12.84 -17.06 11.03
CA LYS A 204 -13.10 -16.00 10.07
C LYS A 204 -12.52 -16.34 8.69
N GLN A 205 -11.29 -16.86 8.64
CA GLN A 205 -10.68 -17.32 7.39
C GLN A 205 -11.58 -18.35 6.69
N SER A 206 -12.02 -19.37 7.42
CA SER A 206 -12.85 -20.47 6.90
C SER A 206 -14.17 -19.96 6.31
N LYS A 207 -14.84 -19.02 7.00
CA LYS A 207 -16.08 -18.39 6.50
C LYS A 207 -15.86 -17.61 5.20
N ILE A 208 -14.77 -16.86 5.11
CA ILE A 208 -14.44 -16.10 3.89
C ILE A 208 -14.08 -17.04 2.74
N ILE A 209 -13.30 -18.08 3.00
CA ILE A 209 -12.95 -19.10 1.99
C ILE A 209 -14.20 -19.83 1.50
N GLU A 210 -15.12 -20.20 2.39
CA GLU A 210 -16.40 -20.81 2.02
C GLU A 210 -17.24 -19.87 1.15
N PHE A 211 -17.30 -18.58 1.52
CA PHE A 211 -17.97 -17.56 0.73
C PHE A 211 -17.36 -17.45 -0.69
N ILE A 212 -16.03 -17.35 -0.80
CA ILE A 212 -15.34 -17.31 -2.10
C ILE A 212 -15.64 -18.57 -2.90
N THR A 213 -15.61 -19.76 -2.26
CA THR A 213 -15.91 -21.05 -2.90
C THR A 213 -17.32 -21.06 -3.49
N LYS A 214 -18.33 -20.58 -2.75
CA LYS A 214 -19.72 -20.45 -3.24
C LYS A 214 -19.80 -19.51 -4.44
N ARG A 215 -19.11 -18.37 -4.40
CA ARG A 215 -19.09 -17.39 -5.51
C ARG A 215 -18.39 -17.96 -6.75
N LEU A 216 -17.29 -18.68 -6.57
CA LEU A 216 -16.60 -19.36 -7.67
C LEU A 216 -17.50 -20.40 -8.34
N LYS A 217 -18.23 -21.20 -7.56
CA LYS A 217 -19.16 -22.20 -8.09
C LYS A 217 -20.23 -21.57 -8.98
N ILE A 218 -20.86 -20.48 -8.52
CA ILE A 218 -21.85 -19.73 -9.31
C ILE A 218 -21.23 -19.26 -10.64
N PHE A 219 -20.02 -18.71 -10.60
CA PHE A 219 -19.33 -18.23 -11.79
C PHE A 219 -18.96 -19.36 -12.76
N THR A 220 -18.46 -20.50 -12.25
CA THR A 220 -18.09 -21.65 -13.09
C THR A 220 -19.31 -22.31 -13.72
N ASP A 221 -20.42 -22.40 -12.99
CA ASP A 221 -21.68 -22.96 -13.50
C ASP A 221 -22.25 -22.07 -14.62
N ALA A 222 -22.25 -20.75 -14.43
CA ALA A 222 -22.65 -19.79 -15.47
C ALA A 222 -21.76 -19.88 -16.72
N LYS A 223 -20.44 -20.04 -16.54
CA LYS A 223 -19.49 -20.20 -17.64
C LYS A 223 -19.66 -21.54 -18.36
N LYS A 224 -19.99 -22.62 -17.63
CA LYS A 224 -20.29 -23.95 -18.19
C LYS A 224 -21.53 -23.88 -19.09
N GLU A 225 -22.60 -23.26 -18.60
CA GLU A 225 -23.84 -23.08 -19.39
C GLU A 225 -23.59 -22.24 -20.66
N LYS A 226 -22.85 -21.13 -20.56
CA LYS A 226 -22.50 -20.32 -21.73
C LYS A 226 -21.70 -21.13 -22.78
N ARG A 227 -20.73 -21.95 -22.35
CA ARG A 227 -19.96 -22.82 -23.25
C ARG A 227 -20.81 -23.88 -23.93
N ARG A 228 -21.77 -24.45 -23.20
CA ARG A 228 -22.73 -25.42 -23.74
C ARG A 228 -23.57 -24.80 -24.86
N GLN A 229 -24.04 -23.57 -24.67
CA GLN A 229 -24.79 -22.83 -25.69
C GLN A 229 -23.93 -22.48 -26.92
N GLU A 230 -22.63 -22.24 -26.72
CA GLU A 230 -21.65 -21.97 -27.80
C GLU A 230 -21.09 -23.27 -28.45
N GLY A 231 -21.54 -24.46 -28.05
CA GLY A 231 -21.05 -25.74 -28.57
C GLY A 231 -19.59 -26.07 -28.20
N GLN A 232 -19.03 -25.40 -27.18
CA GLN A 232 -17.67 -25.60 -26.71
C GLN A 232 -17.58 -26.71 -25.64
N LYS A 233 -16.39 -27.29 -25.46
CA LYS A 233 -16.14 -28.27 -24.38
C LYS A 233 -16.46 -27.68 -23.01
N GLU A 234 -17.34 -28.36 -22.30
CA GLU A 234 -17.64 -28.09 -20.89
C GLU A 234 -16.40 -28.37 -20.04
N LYS A 235 -16.12 -27.49 -19.08
CA LYS A 235 -15.10 -27.72 -18.06
C LYS A 235 -15.79 -27.72 -16.71
N GLU A 236 -15.72 -28.84 -16.01
CA GLU A 236 -16.25 -29.01 -14.67
C GLU A 236 -15.10 -28.94 -13.67
N PHE A 237 -15.33 -28.25 -12.55
CA PHE A 237 -14.39 -28.15 -11.46
C PHE A 237 -14.93 -28.95 -10.28
N SER A 238 -14.08 -29.77 -9.67
CA SER A 238 -14.46 -30.48 -8.45
C SER A 238 -14.61 -29.51 -7.27
N SER A 239 -15.35 -29.92 -6.24
CA SER A 239 -15.48 -29.11 -5.01
C SER A 239 -14.11 -28.84 -4.37
N GLU A 240 -13.20 -29.81 -4.40
CA GLU A 240 -11.84 -29.68 -3.87
C GLU A 240 -10.99 -28.69 -4.69
N GLU A 241 -11.15 -28.67 -6.02
CA GLU A 241 -10.45 -27.71 -6.89
C GLU A 241 -10.93 -26.28 -6.63
N LEU A 242 -12.23 -26.09 -6.45
CA LEU A 242 -12.81 -24.79 -6.12
C LEU A 242 -12.35 -24.29 -4.74
N GLU A 243 -12.28 -25.18 -3.74
CA GLU A 243 -11.79 -24.81 -2.41
C GLU A 243 -10.30 -24.43 -2.44
N LYS A 244 -9.46 -25.18 -3.15
CA LYS A 244 -8.04 -24.83 -3.34
C LYS A 244 -7.88 -23.47 -4.03
N LEU A 245 -8.67 -23.22 -5.07
CA LEU A 245 -8.68 -21.92 -5.74
C LEU A 245 -9.14 -20.80 -4.81
N ALA A 246 -10.18 -21.03 -4.01
CA ALA A 246 -10.68 -20.06 -3.03
C ALA A 246 -9.62 -19.72 -1.97
N LYS A 247 -8.91 -20.74 -1.43
CA LYS A 247 -7.79 -20.54 -0.50
C LYS A 247 -6.68 -19.71 -1.15
N SER A 248 -6.31 -20.02 -2.39
CA SER A 248 -5.32 -19.24 -3.12
C SER A 248 -5.77 -17.78 -3.32
N ILE A 249 -7.02 -17.54 -3.72
CA ILE A 249 -7.56 -16.17 -3.85
C ILE A 249 -7.51 -15.42 -2.52
N PHE A 250 -7.94 -16.06 -1.43
CA PHE A 250 -7.92 -15.47 -0.09
C PHE A 250 -6.50 -15.04 0.31
N TRP A 251 -5.54 -15.97 0.27
CA TRP A 251 -4.17 -15.68 0.69
C TRP A 251 -3.46 -14.68 -0.23
N ASN A 252 -3.66 -14.75 -1.55
CA ASN A 252 -3.11 -13.75 -2.47
C ASN A 252 -3.72 -12.36 -2.24
N THR A 253 -5.02 -12.27 -1.98
CA THR A 253 -5.68 -10.99 -1.68
C THR A 253 -5.06 -10.38 -0.42
N ASN A 254 -4.90 -11.16 0.66
CA ASN A 254 -4.29 -10.67 1.89
C ASN A 254 -2.81 -10.32 1.71
N PHE A 255 -2.08 -11.06 0.88
CA PHE A 255 -0.70 -10.76 0.53
C PHE A 255 -0.57 -9.42 -0.21
N PHE A 256 -1.46 -9.14 -1.15
CA PHE A 256 -1.49 -7.85 -1.86
C PHE A 256 -1.90 -6.69 -0.95
N VAL A 257 -2.80 -6.90 0.02
CA VAL A 257 -3.11 -5.88 1.03
C VAL A 257 -1.88 -5.55 1.86
N ALA A 258 -1.16 -6.56 2.36
CA ALA A 258 0.05 -6.36 3.15
C ALA A 258 1.15 -5.66 2.34
N SER A 259 1.38 -6.13 1.10
CA SER A 259 2.33 -5.52 0.16
C SER A 259 1.96 -4.08 -0.17
N GLY A 260 0.67 -3.81 -0.40
CA GLY A 260 0.14 -2.50 -0.72
C GLY A 260 0.34 -1.48 0.40
N ILE A 261 0.26 -1.88 1.67
CA ILE A 261 0.55 -0.97 2.80
C ILE A 261 2.05 -0.64 2.87
N ILE A 262 2.93 -1.62 2.61
CA ILE A 262 4.38 -1.37 2.51
C ILE A 262 4.69 -0.41 1.35
N GLU A 263 4.15 -0.65 0.15
CA GLU A 263 4.27 0.26 -1.00
C GLU A 263 3.73 1.65 -0.70
N LYS A 264 2.57 1.72 -0.03
CA LYS A 264 1.98 2.99 0.39
C LYS A 264 2.93 3.77 1.29
N THR A 265 3.60 3.08 2.22
CA THR A 265 4.63 3.68 3.07
C THR A 265 5.82 4.19 2.27
N VAL A 266 6.33 3.37 1.33
CA VAL A 266 7.42 3.74 0.41
C VAL A 266 7.06 5.00 -0.38
N HIS A 267 5.86 5.08 -0.96
CA HIS A 267 5.46 6.23 -1.77
C HIS A 267 5.12 7.46 -0.93
N SER A 268 4.47 7.31 0.22
CA SER A 268 4.14 8.43 1.10
C SER A 268 5.38 9.08 1.68
N LEU A 269 6.38 8.30 2.12
CA LEU A 269 7.54 8.83 2.85
C LEU A 269 8.82 8.94 2.02
N GLY A 270 8.97 8.13 0.98
CA GLY A 270 10.20 8.11 0.19
C GLY A 270 10.44 9.37 -0.63
N SER A 271 11.69 9.79 -0.71
CA SER A 271 12.19 10.89 -1.53
C SER A 271 13.71 10.78 -1.64
N ASP A 272 14.29 11.28 -2.72
CA ASP A 272 15.74 11.39 -2.90
C ASP A 272 16.39 12.29 -1.84
N GLN A 273 15.65 13.29 -1.35
CA GLN A 273 16.09 14.21 -0.29
C GLN A 273 16.04 13.60 1.12
N LEU A 274 15.35 12.48 1.31
CA LEU A 274 15.11 11.88 2.63
C LEU A 274 15.86 10.56 2.84
N ILE A 275 16.72 10.14 1.90
CA ILE A 275 17.43 8.85 1.98
C ILE A 275 18.22 8.71 3.26
N ASP A 276 18.96 9.75 3.64
CA ASP A 276 19.72 9.84 4.89
C ASP A 276 18.86 9.65 6.16
N ILE A 277 17.62 10.15 6.12
CA ILE A 277 16.64 10.01 7.21
C ILE A 277 16.10 8.58 7.21
N THR A 278 15.69 8.08 6.05
CA THR A 278 15.20 6.70 5.85
C THR A 278 16.22 5.68 6.35
N GLU A 279 17.49 5.79 5.92
CA GLU A 279 18.52 4.85 6.34
C GLU A 279 18.74 4.91 7.85
N LYS A 280 18.82 6.11 8.44
CA LYS A 280 19.04 6.25 9.88
C LYS A 280 17.89 5.67 10.71
N VAL A 281 16.64 6.02 10.37
CA VAL A 281 15.46 5.54 11.11
C VAL A 281 15.28 4.04 10.92
N CYS A 282 15.33 3.53 9.70
CA CYS A 282 15.12 2.11 9.44
C CYS A 282 16.25 1.24 10.00
N ASN A 283 17.51 1.69 9.96
CA ASN A 283 18.62 0.94 10.56
C ASN A 283 18.61 0.97 12.10
N LYS A 284 18.04 2.02 12.71
CA LYS A 284 17.86 2.09 14.18
C LYS A 284 16.85 1.06 14.67
N ILE A 285 15.76 0.85 13.93
CA ILE A 285 14.70 -0.11 14.29
C ILE A 285 15.08 -1.55 13.91
N ASP A 286 15.71 -1.74 12.74
CA ASP A 286 16.23 -3.01 12.22
C ASP A 286 15.24 -4.20 12.33
N SER A 287 14.10 -4.06 11.66
CA SER A 287 13.11 -5.11 11.49
C SER A 287 12.97 -5.52 10.02
N PRO A 288 12.42 -6.71 9.71
CA PRO A 288 12.04 -7.04 8.33
C PRO A 288 11.17 -5.95 7.68
N ALA A 289 10.18 -5.41 8.39
CA ALA A 289 9.32 -4.34 7.90
C ALA A 289 10.10 -3.07 7.48
N THR A 290 10.98 -2.59 8.36
CA THR A 290 11.79 -1.39 8.07
C THR A 290 12.85 -1.66 7.01
N PHE A 291 13.34 -2.89 6.89
CA PHE A 291 14.20 -3.31 5.78
C PHE A 291 13.45 -3.26 4.44
N LEU A 292 12.23 -3.78 4.37
CA LEU A 292 11.36 -3.71 3.18
C LEU A 292 11.11 -2.26 2.76
N ILE A 293 10.74 -1.39 3.71
CA ILE A 293 10.46 0.02 3.45
C ILE A 293 11.70 0.75 2.95
N LYS A 294 12.85 0.60 3.63
CA LYS A 294 14.11 1.20 3.21
C LYS A 294 14.49 0.78 1.79
N HIS A 295 14.48 -0.52 1.51
CA HIS A 295 14.86 -1.02 0.19
C HIS A 295 13.84 -0.67 -0.89
N GLY A 296 12.54 -0.61 -0.57
CA GLY A 296 11.52 -0.06 -1.47
C GLY A 296 11.79 1.40 -1.83
N ILE A 297 12.14 2.23 -0.86
CA ILE A 297 12.49 3.64 -1.07
C ILE A 297 13.76 3.76 -1.94
N LEU A 298 14.80 2.99 -1.65
CA LEU A 298 16.05 2.98 -2.44
C LEU A 298 15.79 2.54 -3.89
N MET A 299 15.00 1.48 -4.10
CA MET A 299 14.65 1.01 -5.44
C MET A 299 13.84 2.02 -6.23
N TRP A 300 12.89 2.71 -5.59
CA TRP A 300 12.02 3.66 -6.28
C TRP A 300 12.70 5.01 -6.54
N TYR A 301 13.27 5.62 -5.50
CA TYR A 301 13.76 7.01 -5.56
C TYR A 301 15.24 7.11 -5.93
N ARG A 302 16.04 6.07 -5.70
CA ARG A 302 17.47 6.03 -6.06
C ARG A 302 17.79 5.07 -7.19
N LYS A 303 16.81 4.29 -7.65
CA LYS A 303 16.98 3.25 -8.67
C LYS A 303 18.07 2.24 -8.28
N GLN A 304 18.24 2.02 -6.99
CA GLN A 304 19.32 1.21 -6.43
C GLN A 304 18.75 -0.11 -5.91
N LEU A 305 19.13 -1.19 -6.57
CA LEU A 305 18.79 -2.56 -6.17
C LEU A 305 20.02 -3.25 -5.56
N GLU A 306 20.05 -3.35 -4.24
CA GLU A 306 21.19 -3.90 -3.49
C GLU A 306 21.09 -5.43 -3.32
N VAL A 307 21.18 -6.16 -4.44
CA VAL A 307 20.94 -7.62 -4.49
C VAL A 307 21.70 -8.40 -3.41
N ASP A 308 22.99 -8.10 -3.21
CA ASP A 308 23.84 -8.82 -2.25
C ASP A 308 23.40 -8.62 -0.79
N LYS A 309 22.98 -7.40 -0.44
CA LYS A 309 22.46 -7.10 0.90
C LYS A 309 21.13 -7.80 1.14
N ILE A 310 20.26 -7.83 0.12
CA ILE A 310 18.97 -8.51 0.18
C ILE A 310 19.16 -10.02 0.33
N GLU A 311 20.05 -10.63 -0.48
CA GLU A 311 20.38 -12.06 -0.39
C GLU A 311 20.89 -12.44 1.01
N LYS A 312 21.71 -11.58 1.62
CA LYS A 312 22.19 -11.79 2.99
C LYS A 312 21.04 -11.72 4.00
N LYS A 313 20.17 -10.70 3.93
CA LYS A 313 19.04 -10.52 4.85
C LYS A 313 18.04 -11.69 4.76
N PHE A 314 17.83 -12.25 3.56
CA PHE A 314 16.97 -13.43 3.36
C PHE A 314 17.44 -14.70 4.09
N LYS A 315 18.72 -14.77 4.48
CA LYS A 315 19.27 -15.90 5.25
C LYS A 315 19.09 -15.72 6.77
N GLU A 316 18.65 -14.56 7.22
CA GLU A 316 18.40 -14.30 8.65
C GLU A 316 17.11 -15.02 9.11
N LYS A 317 17.17 -15.62 10.30
CA LYS A 317 16.08 -16.44 10.85
C LYS A 317 14.81 -15.64 11.11
N GLU A 318 14.96 -14.38 11.54
CA GLU A 318 13.86 -13.47 11.86
C GLU A 318 13.09 -13.00 10.63
N PHE A 319 13.66 -13.15 9.43
CA PHE A 319 13.02 -12.71 8.20
C PHE A 319 12.01 -13.76 7.73
N SER A 320 10.72 -13.48 7.89
CA SER A 320 9.61 -14.38 7.50
C SER A 320 9.61 -14.69 6.01
N GLU A 321 9.06 -15.85 5.62
CA GLU A 321 8.94 -16.20 4.19
C GLU A 321 7.99 -15.24 3.47
N THR A 322 6.92 -14.82 4.15
CA THR A 322 5.98 -13.80 3.66
C THR A 322 6.70 -12.47 3.38
N ALA A 323 7.57 -11.99 4.29
CA ALA A 323 8.34 -10.77 4.04
C ALA A 323 9.31 -10.92 2.85
N LYS A 324 9.84 -12.13 2.59
CA LYS A 324 10.68 -12.38 1.40
C LYS A 324 9.85 -12.26 0.14
N GLU A 325 8.64 -12.81 0.11
CA GLU A 325 7.74 -12.68 -1.03
C GLU A 325 7.30 -11.24 -1.25
N ILE A 326 7.02 -10.46 -0.20
CA ILE A 326 6.72 -9.03 -0.33
C ILE A 326 7.95 -8.28 -0.90
N LEU A 327 9.18 -8.56 -0.44
CA LEU A 327 10.34 -7.90 -1.02
C LEU A 327 10.58 -8.31 -2.47
N LYS A 328 10.34 -9.58 -2.83
CA LYS A 328 10.38 -10.04 -4.23
C LYS A 328 9.33 -9.32 -5.08
N PHE A 329 8.14 -9.04 -4.54
CA PHE A 329 7.12 -8.21 -5.19
C PHE A 329 7.67 -6.82 -5.53
N LEU A 330 8.22 -6.12 -4.54
CA LEU A 330 8.84 -4.80 -4.75
C LEU A 330 10.01 -4.83 -5.76
N ILE A 331 10.77 -5.92 -5.80
CA ILE A 331 11.86 -6.10 -6.77
C ILE A 331 11.31 -6.29 -8.18
N VAL A 332 10.28 -7.14 -8.36
CA VAL A 332 9.66 -7.38 -9.67
C VAL A 332 9.01 -6.10 -10.20
N GLU A 333 8.29 -5.38 -9.34
CA GLU A 333 7.81 -4.01 -9.55
C GLU A 333 8.92 -3.10 -10.07
N HIS A 334 10.03 -2.97 -9.34
CA HIS A 334 11.19 -2.17 -9.76
C HIS A 334 11.73 -2.60 -11.13
N CYS A 335 11.90 -3.92 -11.36
CA CYS A 335 12.41 -4.47 -12.60
C CYS A 335 11.46 -4.23 -13.80
N SER A 336 10.17 -4.09 -13.55
CA SER A 336 9.14 -3.85 -14.58
C SER A 336 9.19 -2.44 -15.14
N ILE A 337 9.58 -1.47 -14.32
CA ILE A 337 9.61 -0.06 -14.69
C ILE A 337 11.03 0.50 -14.81
N HIS A 338 12.09 -0.29 -14.67
CA HIS A 338 13.48 0.14 -14.86
C HIS A 338 14.21 -0.69 -15.90
N LYS A 339 15.09 -0.03 -16.67
CA LYS A 339 15.98 -0.73 -17.60
C LYS A 339 17.04 -1.47 -16.80
N LEU A 340 17.07 -2.78 -16.97
CA LEU A 340 18.09 -3.67 -16.42
C LEU A 340 18.85 -4.31 -17.57
N THR A 341 20.16 -4.38 -17.43
CA THR A 341 21.04 -5.19 -18.28
C THR A 341 20.75 -6.67 -18.10
N ALA A 342 21.13 -7.49 -19.09
CA ALA A 342 20.99 -8.95 -19.00
C ALA A 342 21.74 -9.52 -17.78
N GLN A 343 22.90 -8.96 -17.44
CA GLN A 343 23.69 -9.37 -16.28
C GLN A 343 22.99 -9.06 -14.95
N GLU A 344 22.37 -7.87 -14.82
CA GLU A 344 21.60 -7.52 -13.62
C GLU A 344 20.40 -8.45 -13.46
N LYS A 345 19.66 -8.74 -14.53
CA LYS A 345 18.54 -9.69 -14.49
C LYS A 345 18.98 -11.09 -14.05
N GLN A 346 20.08 -11.59 -14.59
CA GLN A 346 20.64 -12.90 -14.21
C GLN A 346 21.10 -12.92 -12.74
N THR A 347 21.64 -11.80 -12.26
CA THR A 347 22.07 -11.66 -10.86
C THR A 347 20.86 -11.70 -9.92
N VAL A 348 19.78 -10.97 -10.25
CA VAL A 348 18.51 -11.01 -9.50
C VAL A 348 17.91 -12.42 -9.50
N GLU A 349 17.82 -13.05 -10.67
CA GLU A 349 17.25 -14.40 -10.81
C GLU A 349 18.02 -15.44 -9.99
N SER A 350 19.35 -15.45 -10.09
CA SER A 350 20.19 -16.44 -9.40
C SER A 350 20.24 -16.24 -7.89
N LYS A 351 20.41 -15.01 -7.41
CA LYS A 351 20.57 -14.72 -5.98
C LYS A 351 19.25 -14.69 -5.22
N LEU A 352 18.21 -14.11 -5.82
CA LEU A 352 16.92 -13.91 -5.16
C LEU A 352 15.88 -14.96 -5.53
N LYS A 353 16.23 -15.89 -6.43
CA LYS A 353 15.39 -17.02 -6.88
C LYS A 353 14.06 -16.56 -7.48
N ILE A 354 14.06 -15.44 -8.21
CA ILE A 354 12.91 -14.91 -8.94
C ILE A 354 13.04 -15.34 -10.40
N SER A 355 12.15 -16.22 -10.86
CA SER A 355 12.23 -16.78 -12.22
C SER A 355 12.03 -15.71 -13.29
N SER A 356 12.85 -15.72 -14.34
CA SER A 356 12.62 -14.92 -15.57
C SER A 356 11.67 -15.59 -16.56
N LYS A 357 11.44 -16.89 -16.39
CA LYS A 357 10.44 -17.64 -17.15
C LYS A 357 9.10 -17.47 -16.45
N GLU A 358 8.12 -16.96 -17.18
CA GLU A 358 6.72 -17.14 -16.79
C GLU A 358 6.51 -18.63 -16.56
N MET A 359 6.26 -19.03 -15.31
CA MET A 359 5.49 -20.24 -15.11
C MET A 359 4.11 -19.88 -15.64
N LEU A 360 3.89 -20.13 -16.94
CA LEU A 360 2.55 -20.36 -17.45
C LEU A 360 1.87 -21.24 -16.39
N LEU A 361 0.64 -20.92 -16.01
CA LEU A 361 -0.27 -21.78 -15.26
C LEU A 361 -0.54 -23.07 -16.09
N LYS A 362 0.51 -23.82 -16.41
CA LYS A 362 0.56 -25.04 -17.20
C LYS A 362 0.23 -26.27 -16.37
N GLN A 363 -0.11 -26.09 -15.09
CA GLN A 363 -0.60 -27.17 -14.24
C GLN A 363 -2.13 -27.36 -14.31
N ILE A 364 -2.85 -26.53 -15.08
CA ILE A 364 -4.30 -26.73 -15.33
C ILE A 364 -4.61 -26.92 -16.83
N SER A 365 -3.65 -26.69 -17.74
CA SER A 365 -3.83 -26.84 -19.19
C SER A 365 -3.12 -28.04 -19.82
N ASN A 366 -2.22 -28.75 -19.12
CA ASN A 366 -1.54 -29.94 -19.66
C ASN A 366 -2.25 -31.27 -19.32
N LYS A 367 -3.57 -31.29 -19.55
CA LYS A 367 -4.33 -32.52 -19.82
C LYS A 367 -5.32 -32.20 -20.95
N GLU A 368 -4.77 -31.97 -22.15
CA GLU A 368 -5.53 -32.04 -23.40
C GLU A 368 -5.36 -33.42 -24.02
#